data_AF-A0A0B6Y9K9-F1
#
_entry.id   AF-A0A0B6Y9K9-F1
#
_cell.length_a   1.000
_cell.length_b   1.000
_cell.length_c   1.000
_cell.angle_alpha   90.00
_cell.angle_beta   90.00
_cell.angle_gamma   90.00
#
_symmetry.space_group_name_H-M   'P 1'
#
loop_
_entity.id
_entity.type
_entity.pdbx_description
1 polymer ?
#
loop_
_entity_poly.entity_id
_entity_poly.type
_entity_poly.pdbx_seq_one_letter_code
_entity_poly.pdbx_strand_id
1 'polypeptide(L)'
;QQDAQEFSKLFLHVLESSLYGNVICGRNVIEEQFCGRYCYVTTCQNCASQSETQATFYELDLNIRGHSTLSASIKDFLHEEKLEAD
;
A
#
# COMPACT_ATOMS: atom_id res chain seq x y z
N GLN A 1 -17.74 -10.05 -16.13
CA GLN A 1 -16.27 -10.20 -16.06
C GLN A 1 -15.87 -9.81 -14.65
N GLN A 2 -14.97 -10.56 -14.00
CA GLN A 2 -14.42 -10.16 -12.71
C GLN A 2 -13.34 -9.11 -12.92
N ASP A 3 -13.18 -8.22 -11.95
CA ASP A 3 -12.07 -7.27 -11.90
C ASP A 3 -10.76 -8.04 -11.68
N ALA A 4 -9.75 -7.78 -12.51
CA ALA A 4 -8.45 -8.45 -12.43
C ALA A 4 -7.74 -8.17 -11.10
N GLN A 5 -7.99 -7.00 -10.50
CA GLN A 5 -7.45 -6.61 -9.20
C GLN A 5 -8.07 -7.46 -8.07
N GLU A 6 -9.39 -7.64 -8.10
CA GLU A 6 -10.08 -8.47 -7.11
C GLU A 6 -9.61 -9.92 -7.21
N PHE A 7 -9.38 -10.42 -8.43
CA PHE A 7 -8.81 -11.74 -8.63
C PHE A 7 -7.38 -11.86 -8.07
N SER A 8 -6.50 -10.89 -8.32
CA SER A 8 -5.13 -10.87 -7.79
C SER A 8 -5.11 -10.92 -6.26
N LYS A 9 -5.95 -10.11 -5.60
CA LYS A 9 -6.09 -10.09 -4.14
C LYS A 9 -6.53 -11.44 -3.59
N LEU A 10 -7.57 -12.04 -4.17
CA LEU A 10 -8.05 -13.36 -3.76
C LEU A 10 -6.99 -14.44 -3.98
N PHE A 11 -6.28 -14.40 -5.10
CA PHE A 11 -5.24 -15.36 -5.43
C PHE A 11 -4.05 -15.28 -4.47
N LEU A 12 -3.56 -14.07 -4.17
CA LEU A 12 -2.48 -13.87 -3.19
C LEU A 12 -2.89 -14.35 -1.80
N HIS A 13 -4.13 -14.10 -1.38
CA HIS A 13 -4.65 -14.59 -0.10
C HIS A 13 -4.70 -16.12 -0.02
N VAL A 14 -5.11 -16.79 -1.12
CA VAL A 14 -5.12 -18.26 -1.21
C VAL A 14 -3.69 -18.80 -1.19
N LEU A 15 -2.76 -18.18 -1.91
CA LEU A 15 -1.35 -18.57 -1.91
C LEU A 15 -0.74 -18.44 -0.52
N GLU A 16 -0.93 -17.29 0.13
CA GLU A 16 -0.43 -17.05 1.48
C GLU A 16 -0.96 -18.10 2.46
N SER A 17 -2.29 -18.37 2.44
CA SER A 17 -2.92 -19.38 3.29
C SER A 17 -2.44 -20.80 2.99
N SER A 18 -2.19 -21.14 1.72
CA SER A 18 -1.72 -22.47 1.31
C SER A 18 -0.26 -22.73 1.70
N LEU A 19 0.54 -21.66 1.74
CA LEU A 19 1.94 -21.71 2.13
C LEU A 19 2.11 -21.59 3.66
N TYR A 20 1.11 -21.06 4.36
CA TYR A 20 1.06 -20.93 5.81
C TYR A 20 1.04 -22.31 6.50
N GLY A 21 2.23 -22.87 6.74
CA GLY A 21 2.42 -24.16 7.41
C GLY A 21 3.47 -25.06 6.76
N ASN A 22 3.78 -24.87 5.47
CA ASN A 22 4.87 -25.56 4.77
C ASN A 22 6.20 -24.81 4.85
N VAL A 23 6.28 -23.85 5.78
CA VAL A 23 7.39 -22.90 5.87
C VAL A 23 8.56 -23.56 6.59
N ILE A 24 9.28 -24.43 5.88
CA ILE A 24 10.47 -25.13 6.38
C ILE A 24 11.57 -24.15 6.86
N CYS A 25 11.48 -22.86 6.48
CA CYS A 25 12.45 -21.82 6.87
C CYS A 25 11.84 -20.52 7.46
N GLY A 26 10.58 -20.52 7.92
CA GLY A 26 9.94 -19.33 8.52
C GLY A 26 9.76 -18.09 7.61
N ARG A 27 9.97 -18.21 6.29
CA ARG A 27 9.81 -17.11 5.32
C ARG A 27 8.46 -17.17 4.59
N ASN A 28 7.61 -16.18 4.82
CA ASN A 28 6.43 -15.97 4.00
C ASN A 28 6.87 -15.33 2.67
N VAL A 29 7.05 -16.16 1.63
CA VAL A 29 7.51 -15.72 0.30
C VAL A 29 6.58 -14.65 -0.30
N ILE A 30 5.29 -14.71 0.02
CA ILE A 30 4.31 -13.72 -0.46
C ILE A 30 4.59 -12.36 0.18
N GLU A 31 4.80 -12.33 1.48
CA GLU A 31 5.16 -11.11 2.20
C GLU A 31 6.52 -10.57 1.69
N GLU A 32 7.55 -11.41 1.58
CA GLU A 32 8.90 -10.94 1.19
C GLU A 32 8.98 -10.37 -0.23
N GLN A 33 8.19 -10.88 -1.17
CA GLN A 33 8.29 -10.50 -2.58
C GLN A 33 7.26 -9.45 -2.99
N PHE A 34 6.09 -9.43 -2.35
CA PHE A 34 4.96 -8.61 -2.80
C PHE A 34 4.48 -7.61 -1.75
N CYS A 35 4.89 -7.71 -0.49
CA CYS A 35 4.49 -6.76 0.56
C CYS A 35 5.43 -5.55 0.60
N GLY A 36 4.91 -4.40 0.22
CA GLY A 36 5.52 -3.10 0.47
C GLY A 36 5.09 -2.52 1.81
N ARG A 37 5.80 -1.49 2.27
CA ARG A 37 5.51 -0.75 3.51
C ARG A 37 5.53 0.75 3.22
N TYR A 38 4.62 1.49 3.84
CA TYR A 38 4.67 2.95 3.92
C TYR A 38 4.11 3.41 5.26
N CYS A 39 4.22 4.70 5.55
CA CYS A 39 3.74 5.28 6.79
C CYS A 39 2.77 6.42 6.50
N TYR A 40 1.63 6.40 7.17
CA TYR A 40 0.73 7.54 7.24
C TYR A 40 1.25 8.51 8.29
N VAL A 41 1.65 9.69 7.86
CA VAL A 41 2.22 10.72 8.72
C VAL A 41 1.27 11.90 8.77
N THR A 42 0.80 12.25 9.98
CA THR A 42 0.00 13.44 10.22
C THR A 42 0.78 14.39 11.11
N THR A 43 1.00 15.62 10.63
CA THR A 43 1.73 16.66 11.35
C THR A 43 0.80 17.83 11.67
N CYS A 44 0.69 18.20 12.95
CA CYS A 44 -0.06 19.38 13.36
C CYS A 44 0.69 20.66 12.97
N GLN A 45 0.07 21.54 12.19
CA GLN A 45 0.71 22.79 11.75
C GLN A 45 0.94 23.80 12.90
N ASN A 46 0.18 23.72 14.00
CA ASN A 46 0.28 24.69 15.10
C ASN A 46 1.33 24.32 16.15
N CYS A 47 1.47 23.03 16.49
CA CYS A 47 2.39 22.56 17.53
C CYS A 47 3.49 21.60 17.01
N ALA A 48 3.52 21.33 15.71
CA ALA A 48 4.48 20.43 15.05
C ALA A 48 4.50 18.98 15.60
N SER A 49 3.46 18.57 16.34
CA SER A 49 3.34 17.17 16.77
C SER A 49 3.08 16.26 15.58
N GLN A 50 3.71 15.10 15.58
CA GLN A 50 3.62 14.11 14.52
C GLN A 50 2.98 12.82 15.05
N SER A 51 2.04 12.28 14.30
CA SER A 51 1.50 10.93 14.47
C SER A 51 1.90 10.11 13.25
N GLU A 52 2.43 8.92 13.47
CA GLU A 52 2.86 8.00 12.42
C GLU A 52 2.17 6.66 12.60
N THR A 53 1.56 6.14 11.53
CA THR A 53 0.97 4.80 11.48
C THR A 53 1.57 4.03 10.33
N GLN A 54 2.33 2.98 10.65
CA GLN A 54 2.89 2.10 9.64
C GLN A 54 1.81 1.22 9.02
N ALA A 55 1.82 1.12 7.70
CA ALA A 55 0.93 0.27 6.92
C ALA A 55 1.72 -0.59 5.93
N THR A 56 1.12 -1.71 5.55
CA THR A 56 1.63 -2.60 4.50
C THR A 56 0.71 -2.56 3.29
N PHE A 57 1.23 -2.90 2.12
CA PHE A 57 0.44 -3.00 0.90
C PHE A 57 0.98 -4.07 -0.02
N TYR A 58 0.08 -4.70 -0.78
CA TYR A 58 0.44 -5.63 -1.86
C TYR A 58 0.27 -4.99 -3.25
N GLU A 59 -0.51 -3.91 -3.33
CA GLU A 59 -0.82 -3.17 -4.55
C GLU A 59 -0.95 -1.67 -4.22
N LEU A 60 -0.74 -0.81 -5.22
CA LEU A 60 -0.94 0.64 -5.13
C LEU A 60 -1.97 1.07 -6.17
N ASP A 61 -3.05 1.70 -5.72
CA ASP A 61 -4.06 2.28 -6.59
C ASP A 61 -3.65 3.72 -6.96
N LEU A 62 -3.17 3.90 -8.18
CA LEU A 62 -2.61 5.18 -8.64
C LEU A 62 -3.57 5.93 -9.56
N ASN A 63 -3.70 7.24 -9.33
CA ASN A 63 -4.44 8.11 -10.25
C ASN A 63 -3.62 8.37 -11.52
N ILE A 64 -4.15 7.95 -12.67
CA ILE A 64 -3.52 8.16 -13.99
C ILE A 64 -4.05 9.39 -14.72
N ARG A 65 -5.17 9.97 -14.27
CA ARG A 65 -5.79 11.10 -14.98
C ARG A 65 -4.93 12.34 -14.80
N GLY A 66 -4.46 12.91 -15.91
CA GLY A 66 -3.60 14.10 -15.89
C GLY A 66 -2.12 13.80 -15.68
N HIS A 67 -1.73 12.52 -15.55
CA HIS A 67 -0.34 12.11 -15.37
C HIS A 67 0.17 11.35 -16.60
N SER A 68 1.29 11.80 -17.17
CA SER A 68 1.90 11.19 -18.36
C SER A 68 2.95 10.12 -18.03
N THR A 69 3.35 10.00 -16.76
CA THR A 69 4.37 9.04 -16.30
C THR A 69 3.96 8.42 -14.98
N LEU A 70 4.38 7.16 -14.75
CA LEU A 70 4.18 6.47 -13.48
C LEU A 70 4.77 7.26 -12.29
N SER A 71 5.93 7.89 -12.50
CA SER A 71 6.56 8.72 -11.46
C SER A 71 5.68 9.91 -11.06
N ALA A 72 4.96 10.53 -12.01
CA ALA A 72 4.02 11.60 -11.69
C ALA A 72 2.84 11.08 -10.85
N SER A 73 2.26 9.93 -11.23
CA SER A 73 1.18 9.31 -10.44
C SER A 73 1.61 8.91 -9.03
N ILE A 74 2.83 8.39 -8.85
CA ILE A 74 3.37 8.04 -7.53
C ILE A 74 3.60 9.30 -6.69
N LYS A 75 4.09 10.40 -7.30
CA LYS A 75 4.27 11.67 -6.60
C LYS A 75 2.95 12.27 -6.15
N ASP A 76 1.91 12.18 -6.97
CA ASP A 76 0.55 12.60 -6.63
C ASP A 76 -0.02 11.74 -5.50
N PHE A 77 0.15 10.42 -5.56
CA PHE A 77 -0.28 9.50 -4.51
C PHE A 77 0.38 9.77 -3.15
N LEU A 78 1.65 10.19 -3.14
CA LEU A 78 2.40 10.52 -1.92
C LEU A 78 2.32 12.01 -1.55
N HIS A 79 1.52 12.80 -2.26
CA HIS A 79 1.40 14.23 -2.01
C HIS A 79 0.75 14.49 -0.65
N GLU A 80 1.26 15.46 0.09
CA GLU A 80 0.72 15.84 1.39
C GLU A 80 -0.68 16.45 1.24
N GLU A 81 -1.65 15.93 2.00
CA GLU A 81 -2.99 16.51 2.07
C GLU A 81 -3.08 17.51 3.24
N LYS A 82 -3.68 18.67 2.99
CA LYS A 82 -3.95 19.65 4.05
C LYS A 82 -5.31 19.37 4.69
N LEU A 83 -5.30 19.08 5.98
CA LEU A 83 -6.50 18.96 6.80
C LEU A 83 -6.98 20.35 7.22
N GLU A 84 -7.74 21.00 6.34
CA GLU A 84 -8.44 22.26 6.64
C GLU A 84 -9.86 21.95 7.14
N ALA A 85 -10.43 22.83 7.97
CA ALA A 85 -11.83 22.69 8.41
C ALA A 85 -12.78 23.08 7.27
N ASP A 86 -13.91 22.37 7.14
CA ASP A 86 -15.00 22.73 6.20
C ASP A 86 -15.56 24.13 6.45
#